data_AF-A0A0B4IAC0-F1
#
_entry.id   AF-A0A0B4IAC0-F1
#
_cell.length_a   1.000
_cell.length_b   1.000
_cell.length_c   1.000
_cell.angle_alpha   90.00
_cell.angle_beta   90.00
_cell.angle_gamma   90.00
#
_symmetry.space_group_name_H-M   'P 1'
#
loop_
_entity.id
_entity.type
_entity.pdbx_description
1 polymer ?
#
loop_
_entity_poly.entity_id
_entity_poly.type
_entity_poly.pdbx_seq_one_letter_code
_entity_poly.pdbx_strand_id
1 'polypeptide(L)'
;MFFPSGEDCFLSRPEWKPIVRDGGRHLIHPAAHLVSTIHVIDEFFERLAEIPSVLAPTFVLRESKTMGTFQQPDDVEIAALALRSIEYRRLFNAWYDKFTTIAPLPYDIPSQDPDSPFDFVLQYNMSWMGSMYIGYWACLLILQEALVQCEWPEEFEQSRGELVRNILRSIETVGAGTMGPYRVGFGIRIAYELASAELQLWVRRVLDRFKKTYAATDKSTYPAPRTDDGGYS
;
A
#
# COMPACT_ATOMS: atom_id res chain seq x y z
N MET A 1 9.41 -7.91 13.46
CA MET A 1 10.01 -6.82 12.67
C MET A 1 9.62 -7.08 11.22
N PHE A 2 8.89 -6.16 10.56
CA PHE A 2 8.36 -6.32 9.19
C PHE A 2 9.35 -5.87 8.11
N PHE A 3 10.46 -5.26 8.51
CA PHE A 3 11.47 -4.77 7.60
C PHE A 3 12.36 -5.93 7.18
N PRO A 4 12.53 -6.19 5.87
CA PRO A 4 13.46 -7.20 5.41
C PRO A 4 14.87 -6.83 5.91
N SER A 5 15.67 -7.86 6.21
CA SER A 5 17.14 -7.74 6.23
C SER A 5 17.57 -6.97 4.98
N GLY A 6 18.62 -6.14 5.06
CA GLY A 6 19.02 -5.19 4.00
C GLY A 6 19.42 -5.77 2.63
N GLU A 7 18.95 -6.95 2.27
CA GLU A 7 19.00 -7.54 0.94
C GLU A 7 17.83 -7.04 0.08
N ASP A 8 18.12 -6.79 -1.20
CA ASP A 8 17.10 -6.45 -2.18
C ASP A 8 16.04 -7.54 -2.27
N CYS A 9 14.78 -7.12 -2.46
CA CYS A 9 13.67 -8.04 -2.70
C CYS A 9 14.02 -8.99 -3.84
N PHE A 10 13.97 -10.30 -3.63
CA PHE A 10 14.36 -11.24 -4.69
C PHE A 10 13.55 -11.03 -5.98
N LEU A 11 12.29 -10.57 -5.86
CA LEU A 11 11.41 -10.28 -7.00
C LEU A 11 11.84 -9.05 -7.82
N SER A 12 12.70 -8.16 -7.30
CA SER A 12 13.21 -7.02 -8.07
C SER A 12 14.40 -7.40 -8.96
N ARG A 13 15.00 -8.58 -8.76
CA ARG A 13 16.19 -8.99 -9.52
C ARG A 13 15.84 -9.29 -10.98
N PRO A 14 16.72 -8.96 -11.95
CA PRO A 14 16.44 -9.08 -13.37
C PRO A 14 15.96 -10.48 -13.81
N GLU A 15 16.45 -11.54 -13.19
CA GLU A 15 16.09 -12.92 -13.47
C GLU A 15 14.62 -13.27 -13.14
N TRP A 16 14.00 -12.53 -12.21
CA TRP A 16 12.60 -12.73 -11.83
C TRP A 16 11.62 -11.87 -12.63
N LYS A 17 12.09 -10.79 -13.29
CA LYS A 17 11.23 -9.90 -14.09
C LYS A 17 10.49 -10.61 -15.22
N PRO A 18 11.11 -11.53 -16.01
CA PRO A 18 10.38 -12.32 -17.00
C PRO A 18 9.29 -13.21 -16.38
N ILE A 19 9.53 -13.77 -15.19
CA ILE A 19 8.57 -14.65 -14.51
C ILE A 19 7.35 -13.86 -14.03
N VAL A 20 7.56 -12.66 -13.49
CA VAL A 20 6.49 -11.72 -13.12
C VAL A 20 5.66 -11.30 -14.34
N ARG A 21 6.28 -11.18 -15.52
CA ARG A 21 5.65 -10.74 -16.77
C ARG A 21 4.96 -11.83 -17.59
N ASP A 22 5.38 -13.10 -17.50
CA ASP A 22 5.00 -14.14 -18.47
C ASP A 22 4.34 -15.38 -17.84
N GLY A 23 4.70 -15.77 -16.62
CA GLY A 23 4.85 -17.20 -16.33
C GLY A 23 3.71 -17.98 -15.67
N GLY A 24 2.60 -17.36 -15.23
CA GLY A 24 1.56 -18.15 -14.52
C GLY A 24 0.20 -17.51 -14.36
N ARG A 25 0.03 -16.25 -14.77
CA ARG A 25 -1.22 -15.52 -14.56
C ARG A 25 -2.35 -15.95 -15.48
N HIS A 26 -2.03 -16.46 -16.66
CA HIS A 26 -3.00 -17.10 -17.56
C HIS A 26 -3.65 -18.34 -16.93
N LEU A 27 -3.04 -18.95 -15.90
CA LEU A 27 -3.61 -20.10 -15.16
C LEU A 27 -4.54 -19.68 -14.01
N ILE A 28 -4.47 -18.43 -13.56
CA ILE A 28 -5.25 -17.89 -12.42
C ILE A 28 -6.26 -16.81 -12.84
N HIS A 29 -6.12 -16.22 -14.03
CA HIS A 29 -7.14 -15.35 -14.60
C HIS A 29 -8.14 -16.16 -15.43
N PRO A 30 -9.44 -15.87 -15.32
CA PRO A 30 -10.44 -16.39 -16.24
C PRO A 30 -10.00 -16.19 -17.70
N ALA A 31 -10.21 -17.20 -18.55
CA ALA A 31 -9.87 -17.17 -19.98
C ALA A 31 -10.48 -15.97 -20.76
N ALA A 32 -11.47 -15.29 -20.16
CA ALA A 32 -12.11 -14.10 -20.70
C ALA A 32 -11.31 -12.79 -20.49
N HIS A 33 -10.24 -12.78 -19.68
CA HIS A 33 -9.42 -11.58 -19.52
C HIS A 33 -8.61 -11.30 -20.78
N LEU A 34 -8.70 -10.06 -21.28
CA LEU A 34 -7.85 -9.59 -22.37
C LEU A 34 -6.38 -9.62 -21.93
N VAL A 35 -5.48 -10.06 -22.79
CA VAL A 35 -4.02 -10.10 -22.54
C VAL A 35 -3.50 -8.72 -22.10
N SER A 36 -4.04 -7.64 -22.66
CA SER A 36 -3.72 -6.27 -22.26
C SER A 36 -4.03 -5.98 -20.78
N THR A 37 -5.10 -6.54 -20.22
CA THR A 37 -5.42 -6.43 -18.79
C THR A 37 -4.37 -7.13 -17.93
N ILE A 38 -3.93 -8.32 -18.36
CA ILE A 38 -2.91 -9.10 -17.66
C ILE A 38 -1.59 -8.30 -17.61
N HIS A 39 -1.16 -7.74 -18.75
CA HIS A 39 0.06 -6.91 -18.79
C HIS A 39 -0.01 -5.69 -17.88
N VAL A 40 -1.15 -4.99 -17.82
CA VAL A 40 -1.32 -3.85 -16.90
C VAL A 40 -1.23 -4.30 -15.45
N ILE A 41 -1.78 -5.47 -15.12
CA ILE A 41 -1.67 -6.04 -13.78
C ILE A 41 -0.21 -6.42 -13.48
N ASP A 42 0.48 -7.13 -14.37
CA ASP A 42 1.88 -7.55 -14.17
C ASP A 42 2.83 -6.36 -14.01
N GLU A 43 2.59 -5.31 -14.80
CA GLU A 43 3.27 -4.01 -14.70
C GLU A 43 3.17 -3.39 -13.30
N PHE A 44 2.08 -3.63 -12.55
CA PHE A 44 1.97 -3.19 -11.15
C PHE A 44 2.87 -4.02 -10.25
N PHE A 45 2.84 -5.35 -10.38
CA PHE A 45 3.59 -6.24 -9.49
C PHE A 45 5.09 -6.16 -9.71
N GLU A 46 5.53 -5.92 -10.95
CA GLU A 46 6.92 -5.59 -11.24
C GLU A 46 7.35 -4.33 -10.48
N ARG A 47 6.54 -3.26 -10.51
CA ARG A 47 6.84 -2.02 -9.76
C ARG A 47 6.76 -2.23 -8.24
N LEU A 48 5.78 -3.01 -7.77
CA LEU A 48 5.63 -3.33 -6.35
C LEU A 48 6.86 -4.06 -5.80
N ALA A 49 7.50 -4.92 -6.60
CA ALA A 49 8.72 -5.61 -6.21
C ALA A 49 9.90 -4.66 -5.91
N GLU A 50 9.87 -3.44 -6.46
CA GLU A 50 10.90 -2.42 -6.25
C GLU A 50 10.66 -1.60 -4.97
N ILE A 51 9.44 -1.56 -4.44
CA ILE A 51 9.06 -0.77 -3.25
C ILE A 51 9.91 -1.05 -2.01
N PRO A 52 10.33 -2.29 -1.69
CA PRO A 52 11.22 -2.56 -0.56
C PRO A 52 12.52 -1.75 -0.57
N SER A 53 13.05 -1.40 -1.75
CA SER A 53 14.27 -0.58 -1.90
C SER A 53 14.08 0.89 -1.51
N VAL A 54 12.83 1.33 -1.28
CA VAL A 54 12.47 2.64 -0.72
C VAL A 54 11.98 2.48 0.72
N LEU A 55 11.14 1.48 0.99
CA LEU A 55 10.53 1.28 2.30
C LEU A 55 11.57 1.06 3.41
N ALA A 56 12.56 0.18 3.18
CA ALA A 56 13.59 -0.13 4.18
C ALA A 56 14.45 1.10 4.56
N PRO A 57 15.07 1.84 3.62
CA PRO A 57 15.85 3.03 3.97
C PRO A 57 14.99 4.16 4.53
N THR A 58 13.74 4.30 4.09
CA THR A 58 12.80 5.28 4.68
C THR A 58 12.55 5.00 6.16
N PHE A 59 12.37 3.72 6.52
CA PHE A 59 12.21 3.34 7.92
C PHE A 59 13.46 3.69 8.74
N VAL A 60 14.66 3.35 8.26
CA VAL A 60 15.92 3.69 8.93
C VAL A 60 16.05 5.21 9.14
N LEU A 61 15.73 6.01 8.12
CA LEU A 61 15.75 7.46 8.20
C LEU A 61 14.72 8.02 9.20
N ARG A 62 13.51 7.48 9.21
CA ARG A 62 12.46 7.89 10.16
C ARG A 62 12.86 7.59 11.61
N GLU A 63 13.38 6.38 11.86
CA GLU A 63 13.80 5.97 13.20
C GLU A 63 15.04 6.74 13.67
N SER A 64 15.97 7.08 12.77
CA SER A 64 17.13 7.92 13.10
C SER A 64 16.73 9.33 13.50
N LYS A 65 15.79 9.95 12.77
CA LYS A 65 15.21 11.24 13.13
C LYS A 65 14.45 11.21 14.46
N THR A 66 13.76 10.11 14.75
CA THR A 66 12.90 9.99 15.96
C THR A 66 13.70 9.68 17.22
N MET A 67 14.65 8.74 17.16
CA MET A 67 15.39 8.29 18.35
C MET A 67 16.73 8.99 18.56
N GLY A 68 17.25 9.73 17.57
CA GLY A 68 18.56 10.39 17.63
C GLY A 68 19.74 9.42 17.79
N THR A 69 19.53 8.11 17.61
CA THR A 69 20.47 7.04 17.97
C THR A 69 20.88 6.12 16.82
N PHE A 70 20.10 6.05 15.73
CA PHE A 70 20.55 5.37 14.52
C PHE A 70 21.61 6.24 13.82
N GLN A 71 22.65 5.60 13.29
CA GLN A 71 23.60 6.25 12.40
C GLN A 71 22.78 6.92 11.28
N GLN A 72 22.79 8.25 11.27
CA GLN A 72 22.07 9.01 10.27
C GLN A 72 22.61 8.60 8.90
N PRO A 73 21.73 8.22 7.95
CA PRO A 73 22.14 8.05 6.56
C PRO A 73 22.86 9.31 6.10
N ASP A 74 23.88 9.17 5.27
CA ASP A 74 24.60 10.33 4.76
C ASP A 74 23.75 11.12 3.75
N ASP A 75 24.15 12.37 3.45
CA ASP A 75 23.41 13.24 2.54
C ASP A 75 23.25 12.63 1.13
N VAL A 76 24.21 11.80 0.69
CA VAL A 76 24.18 11.13 -0.62
C VAL A 76 23.13 10.03 -0.63
N GLU A 77 23.03 9.25 0.44
CA GLU A 77 22.00 8.22 0.63
C GLU A 77 20.60 8.83 0.70
N ILE A 78 20.44 9.95 1.42
CA ILE A 78 19.16 10.68 1.50
C ILE A 78 18.75 11.21 0.12
N ALA A 79 19.68 11.82 -0.62
CA ALA A 79 19.42 12.31 -1.97
C ALA A 79 19.07 11.18 -2.94
N ALA A 80 19.76 10.04 -2.87
CA ALA A 80 19.48 8.86 -3.68
C ALA A 80 18.09 8.27 -3.37
N LEU A 81 17.69 8.24 -2.10
CA LEU A 81 16.36 7.82 -1.68
C LEU A 81 15.27 8.74 -2.24
N ALA A 82 15.47 10.06 -2.17
CA ALA A 82 14.54 11.05 -2.71
C ALA A 82 14.35 10.88 -4.22
N LEU A 83 15.45 10.80 -4.98
CA LEU A 83 15.43 10.62 -6.43
C LEU A 83 14.76 9.30 -6.85
N ARG A 84 15.02 8.22 -6.12
CA ARG A 84 14.35 6.94 -6.36
C ARG A 84 12.84 7.02 -6.08
N SER A 85 12.46 7.67 -4.98
CA SER A 85 11.07 7.79 -4.56
C SER A 85 10.25 8.62 -5.55
N ILE A 86 10.80 9.72 -6.08
CA ILE A 86 10.09 10.53 -7.09
C ILE A 86 9.96 9.77 -8.43
N GLU A 87 10.99 9.03 -8.84
CA GLU A 87 10.91 8.23 -10.07
C GLU A 87 9.88 7.11 -9.95
N TYR A 88 9.85 6.38 -8.84
CA TYR A 88 8.83 5.36 -8.61
C TYR A 88 7.43 5.96 -8.52
N ARG A 89 7.27 7.13 -7.90
CA ARG A 89 5.98 7.84 -7.88
C ARG A 89 5.50 8.15 -9.30
N ARG A 90 6.39 8.68 -10.15
CA ARG A 90 6.10 8.92 -11.57
C ARG A 90 5.68 7.64 -12.30
N LEU A 91 6.38 6.53 -12.06
CA LEU A 91 6.07 5.24 -12.67
C LEU A 91 4.72 4.65 -12.21
N PHE A 92 4.37 4.79 -10.93
CA PHE A 92 3.07 4.38 -10.40
C PHE A 92 1.93 5.25 -10.95
N ASN A 93 2.12 6.56 -11.09
CA ASN A 93 1.11 7.43 -11.69
C ASN A 93 0.88 7.09 -13.16
N ALA A 94 1.96 6.89 -13.94
CA ALA A 94 1.83 6.45 -15.33
C ALA A 94 1.15 5.07 -15.45
N TRP A 95 1.36 4.18 -14.47
CA TRP A 95 0.62 2.92 -14.40
C TRP A 95 -0.86 3.13 -14.09
N TYR A 96 -1.18 4.03 -13.15
CA TYR A 96 -2.55 4.35 -12.76
C TYR A 96 -3.37 4.90 -13.93
N ASP A 97 -2.77 5.77 -14.75
CA ASP A 97 -3.38 6.27 -15.98
C ASP A 97 -3.76 5.14 -16.93
N LYS A 98 -2.89 4.13 -17.10
CA LYS A 98 -3.21 2.93 -17.88
C LYS A 98 -4.29 2.08 -17.22
N PHE A 99 -4.19 1.87 -15.91
CA PHE A 99 -5.09 1.01 -15.16
C PHE A 99 -6.54 1.52 -15.17
N THR A 100 -6.73 2.83 -15.05
CA THR A 100 -8.07 3.44 -15.08
C THR A 100 -8.77 3.31 -16.43
N THR A 101 -8.06 3.00 -17.53
CA THR A 101 -8.68 2.68 -18.83
C THR A 101 -9.37 1.31 -18.86
N ILE A 102 -8.96 0.39 -17.98
CA ILE A 102 -9.49 -0.99 -17.90
C ILE A 102 -10.28 -1.25 -16.62
N ALA A 103 -10.08 -0.44 -15.58
CA ALA A 103 -10.77 -0.51 -14.30
C ALA A 103 -11.43 0.83 -14.00
N PRO A 104 -12.76 0.92 -14.11
CA PRO A 104 -13.49 2.14 -13.74
C PRO A 104 -13.16 2.58 -12.31
N LEU A 105 -13.27 3.89 -12.09
CA LEU A 105 -13.12 4.46 -10.75
C LEU A 105 -14.14 3.84 -9.79
N PRO A 106 -13.78 3.62 -8.52
CA PRO A 106 -14.75 3.20 -7.52
C PRO A 106 -15.82 4.26 -7.32
N TYR A 107 -16.97 3.83 -6.82
CA TYR A 107 -18.08 4.70 -6.47
C TYR A 107 -18.51 4.47 -5.02
N ASP A 108 -19.13 5.49 -4.45
CA ASP A 108 -19.56 5.47 -3.05
C ASP A 108 -20.83 4.65 -2.86
N ILE A 109 -20.84 3.80 -1.84
CA ILE A 109 -22.03 3.14 -1.31
C ILE A 109 -22.11 3.36 0.21
N PRO A 110 -23.31 3.37 0.82
CA PRO A 110 -23.43 3.47 2.27
C PRO A 110 -22.75 2.28 2.97
N SER A 111 -21.98 2.56 4.03
CA SER A 111 -21.40 1.51 4.87
C SER A 111 -22.48 0.67 5.54
N GLN A 112 -22.26 -0.64 5.59
CA GLN A 112 -23.12 -1.59 6.29
C GLN A 112 -22.52 -2.02 7.65
N ASP A 113 -21.30 -1.61 7.97
CA ASP A 113 -20.68 -1.85 9.28
C ASP A 113 -21.08 -0.71 10.25
N PRO A 114 -21.90 -0.97 11.28
CA PRO A 114 -22.33 0.05 12.23
C PRO A 114 -21.18 0.63 13.06
N ASP A 115 -20.04 -0.07 13.13
CA ASP A 115 -18.83 0.39 13.80
C ASP A 115 -17.84 1.09 12.85
N SER A 116 -18.22 1.30 11.59
CA SER A 116 -17.41 2.01 10.59
C SER A 116 -17.32 3.50 10.93
N PRO A 117 -16.12 4.11 10.87
CA PRO A 117 -15.97 5.55 10.97
C PRO A 117 -16.38 6.27 9.66
N PHE A 118 -16.80 5.54 8.62
CA PHE A 118 -17.16 6.09 7.32
C PHE A 118 -18.63 5.87 7.02
N ASP A 119 -19.35 6.95 6.73
CA ASP A 119 -20.73 6.87 6.23
C ASP A 119 -20.80 6.18 4.86
N PHE A 120 -19.79 6.39 4.03
CA PHE A 120 -19.69 5.83 2.67
C PHE A 120 -18.38 5.08 2.47
N VAL A 121 -18.47 3.88 1.91
CA VAL A 121 -17.36 3.01 1.53
C VAL A 121 -17.26 2.88 0.01
N LEU A 122 -16.11 2.43 -0.48
CA LEU A 122 -15.83 2.35 -1.92
C LEU A 122 -16.26 1.00 -2.48
N GLN A 123 -17.12 1.02 -3.48
CA GLN A 123 -17.51 -0.16 -4.26
C GLN A 123 -16.75 -0.22 -5.58
N TYR A 124 -16.43 -1.46 -5.98
CA TYR A 124 -15.70 -1.76 -7.20
C TYR A 124 -16.50 -2.70 -8.08
N ASN A 125 -16.29 -2.64 -9.39
CA ASN A 125 -16.91 -3.59 -10.32
C ASN A 125 -16.48 -5.03 -10.02
N MET A 126 -15.21 -5.22 -9.61
CA MET A 126 -14.67 -6.51 -9.21
C MET A 126 -13.67 -6.33 -8.05
N SER A 127 -13.64 -7.27 -7.10
CA SER A 127 -12.78 -7.17 -5.91
C SER A 127 -11.28 -7.12 -6.24
N TRP A 128 -10.84 -7.73 -7.33
CA TRP A 128 -9.43 -7.65 -7.75
C TRP A 128 -9.05 -6.22 -8.15
N MET A 129 -9.95 -5.46 -8.79
CA MET A 129 -9.71 -4.05 -9.13
C MET A 129 -9.52 -3.23 -7.85
N GLY A 130 -10.37 -3.47 -6.85
CA GLY A 130 -10.22 -2.84 -5.53
C GLY A 130 -8.88 -3.15 -4.87
N SER A 131 -8.40 -4.39 -4.97
CA SER A 131 -7.07 -4.76 -4.48
C SER A 131 -5.94 -4.00 -5.19
N MET A 132 -6.05 -3.77 -6.51
CA MET A 132 -5.08 -2.97 -7.27
C MET A 132 -5.11 -1.49 -6.85
N TYR A 133 -6.30 -0.89 -6.67
CA TYR A 133 -6.43 0.49 -6.16
C TYR A 133 -5.81 0.64 -4.76
N ILE A 134 -6.13 -0.28 -3.84
CA ILE A 134 -5.56 -0.30 -2.49
C ILE A 134 -4.04 -0.42 -2.54
N GLY A 135 -3.52 -1.33 -3.37
CA GLY A 135 -2.07 -1.52 -3.54
C GLY A 135 -1.39 -0.26 -4.07
N TYR A 136 -2.00 0.41 -5.04
CA TYR A 136 -1.50 1.69 -5.58
C TYR A 136 -1.45 2.80 -4.52
N TRP A 137 -2.55 3.04 -3.79
CA TRP A 137 -2.56 4.05 -2.74
C TRP A 137 -1.56 3.75 -1.62
N ALA A 138 -1.36 2.46 -1.29
CA ALA A 138 -0.35 2.05 -0.32
C ALA A 138 1.08 2.33 -0.81
N CYS A 139 1.38 2.05 -2.09
CA CYS A 139 2.66 2.42 -2.69
C CYS A 139 2.88 3.93 -2.68
N LEU A 140 1.86 4.72 -3.04
CA LEU A 140 1.95 6.18 -2.96
C LEU A 140 2.21 6.68 -1.54
N LEU A 141 1.58 6.09 -0.53
CA LEU A 141 1.84 6.43 0.87
C LEU A 141 3.29 6.18 1.28
N ILE A 142 3.87 5.05 0.88
CA ILE A 142 5.27 4.73 1.16
C ILE A 142 6.20 5.76 0.49
N LEU A 143 5.95 6.05 -0.79
CA LEU A 143 6.76 6.98 -1.56
C LEU A 143 6.65 8.42 -1.04
N GLN A 144 5.44 8.84 -0.65
CA GLN A 144 5.18 10.14 -0.05
C GLN A 144 5.86 10.27 1.32
N GLU A 145 5.78 9.24 2.16
CA GLU A 145 6.50 9.22 3.44
C GLU A 145 8.01 9.32 3.22
N ALA A 146 8.57 8.58 2.27
CA ALA A 146 10.00 8.68 1.92
C ALA A 146 10.41 10.11 1.54
N LEU A 147 9.64 10.75 0.66
CA LEU A 147 9.89 12.12 0.21
C LEU A 147 9.78 13.14 1.35
N VAL A 148 8.81 12.98 2.26
CA VAL A 148 8.70 13.80 3.49
C VAL A 148 9.92 13.62 4.39
N GLN A 149 10.37 12.38 4.61
CA GLN A 149 11.57 12.12 5.41
C GLN A 149 12.83 12.68 4.76
N CYS A 150 12.89 12.73 3.42
CA CYS A 150 13.95 13.36 2.65
C CYS A 150 13.82 14.90 2.52
N GLU A 151 12.81 15.52 3.13
CA GLU A 151 12.57 16.98 3.05
C GLU A 151 12.40 17.48 1.60
N TRP A 152 11.76 16.67 0.76
CA TRP A 152 11.45 17.03 -0.63
C TRP A 152 10.50 18.24 -0.67
N PRO A 153 10.78 19.28 -1.48
CA PRO A 153 10.10 20.57 -1.39
C PRO A 153 8.72 20.64 -2.07
N GLU A 154 8.30 19.60 -2.81
CA GLU A 154 7.06 19.62 -3.58
C GLU A 154 5.85 19.15 -2.77
N GLU A 155 4.70 19.81 -2.97
CA GLU A 155 3.42 19.34 -2.48
C GLU A 155 2.88 18.17 -3.32
N PHE A 156 2.15 17.27 -2.67
CA PHE A 156 1.58 16.09 -3.30
C PHE A 156 0.14 16.36 -3.73
N GLU A 157 -0.22 16.00 -4.96
CA GLU A 157 -1.58 16.13 -5.51
C GLU A 157 -2.65 15.48 -4.62
N GLN A 158 -2.35 14.29 -4.09
CA GLN A 158 -3.19 13.61 -3.12
C GLN A 158 -2.58 13.75 -1.74
N SER A 159 -3.39 14.13 -0.76
CA SER A 159 -2.93 14.20 0.62
C SER A 159 -2.77 12.81 1.22
N ARG A 160 -1.87 12.68 2.20
CA ARG A 160 -1.72 11.44 2.98
C ARG A 160 -3.04 10.97 3.61
N GLY A 161 -3.84 11.91 4.13
CA GLY A 161 -5.16 11.60 4.70
C GLY A 161 -6.12 11.03 3.66
N GLU A 162 -6.16 11.59 2.45
CA GLU A 162 -6.98 11.05 1.35
C GLU A 162 -6.58 9.62 0.98
N LEU A 163 -5.28 9.34 0.84
CA LEU A 163 -4.80 8.00 0.51
C LEU A 163 -5.14 6.97 1.61
N VAL A 164 -4.94 7.35 2.89
CA VAL A 164 -5.33 6.51 4.03
C VAL A 164 -6.83 6.24 4.00
N ARG A 165 -7.66 7.28 3.91
CA ARG A 165 -9.12 7.13 3.85
C ARG A 165 -9.55 6.26 2.67
N ASN A 166 -8.96 6.45 1.49
CA ASN A 166 -9.29 5.64 0.32
C ASN A 166 -9.04 4.16 0.58
N ILE A 167 -7.89 3.78 1.16
CA ILE A 167 -7.60 2.39 1.53
C ILE A 167 -8.61 1.87 2.56
N LEU A 168 -8.85 2.64 3.63
CA LEU A 168 -9.70 2.20 4.74
C LEU A 168 -11.17 2.06 4.30
N ARG A 169 -11.67 2.95 3.45
CA ARG A 169 -13.00 2.90 2.85
C ARG A 169 -13.19 1.71 1.89
N SER A 170 -12.12 1.07 1.42
CA SER A 170 -12.21 -0.13 0.58
C SER A 170 -12.29 -1.43 1.37
N ILE A 171 -12.02 -1.41 2.67
CA ILE A 171 -11.88 -2.62 3.50
C ILE A 171 -13.17 -3.41 3.52
N GLU A 172 -14.31 -2.74 3.66
CA GLU A 172 -15.61 -3.40 3.81
C GLU A 172 -15.96 -4.22 2.56
N THR A 173 -15.74 -3.66 1.37
CA THR A 173 -16.13 -4.29 0.10
C THR A 173 -15.06 -5.27 -0.40
N VAL A 174 -13.78 -4.90 -0.36
CA VAL A 174 -12.68 -5.72 -0.91
C VAL A 174 -12.20 -6.77 0.09
N GLY A 175 -12.29 -6.46 1.39
CA GLY A 175 -11.92 -7.34 2.50
C GLY A 175 -12.97 -8.41 2.83
N ALA A 176 -14.09 -8.44 2.11
CA ALA A 176 -15.13 -9.46 2.28
C ALA A 176 -14.74 -10.82 1.67
N GLY A 177 -15.34 -11.88 2.21
CA GLY A 177 -15.16 -13.27 1.76
C GLY A 177 -13.81 -13.90 2.15
N THR A 178 -13.61 -15.16 1.78
CA THR A 178 -12.46 -15.97 2.22
C THR A 178 -11.11 -15.37 1.84
N MET A 179 -11.01 -14.78 0.64
CA MET A 179 -9.78 -14.17 0.13
C MET A 179 -9.68 -12.68 0.47
N GLY A 180 -10.68 -12.10 1.14
CA GLY A 180 -10.72 -10.69 1.48
C GLY A 180 -9.49 -10.21 2.25
N PRO A 181 -9.09 -10.86 3.37
CA PRO A 181 -7.91 -10.47 4.12
C PRO A 181 -6.62 -10.43 3.29
N TYR A 182 -6.47 -11.36 2.34
CA TYR A 182 -5.32 -11.39 1.43
C TYR A 182 -5.29 -10.18 0.48
N ARG A 183 -6.45 -9.72 0.02
CA ARG A 183 -6.57 -8.59 -0.93
C ARG A 183 -6.27 -7.24 -0.30
N VAL A 184 -6.51 -7.09 1.00
CA VAL A 184 -6.43 -5.79 1.69
C VAL A 184 -5.25 -5.70 2.66
N GLY A 185 -4.66 -6.83 3.05
CA GLY A 185 -3.68 -6.89 4.15
C GLY A 185 -2.48 -5.95 3.99
N PHE A 186 -1.89 -5.89 2.78
CA PHE A 186 -0.80 -4.96 2.49
C PHE A 186 -1.23 -3.50 2.69
N GLY A 187 -2.33 -3.09 2.06
CA GLY A 187 -2.80 -1.71 2.16
C GLY A 187 -3.21 -1.31 3.57
N ILE A 188 -3.92 -2.18 4.29
CA ILE A 188 -4.28 -1.95 5.70
C ILE A 188 -3.03 -1.74 6.54
N ARG A 189 -1.99 -2.54 6.33
CA ARG A 189 -0.75 -2.40 7.10
C ARG A 189 -0.13 -1.03 6.89
N ILE A 190 -0.01 -0.58 5.64
CA ILE A 190 0.58 0.72 5.32
C ILE A 190 -0.29 1.87 5.83
N ALA A 191 -1.62 1.81 5.60
CA ALA A 191 -2.55 2.81 6.07
C ALA A 191 -2.51 2.95 7.61
N TYR A 192 -2.41 1.83 8.34
CA TYR A 192 -2.33 1.84 9.80
C TYR A 192 -1.14 2.64 10.33
N GLU A 193 0.04 2.53 9.71
CA GLU A 193 1.25 3.24 10.17
C GLU A 193 1.08 4.78 10.11
N LEU A 194 0.18 5.27 9.27
CA LEU A 194 -0.01 6.70 8.97
C LEU A 194 -1.37 7.26 9.44
N ALA A 195 -2.27 6.40 9.91
CA ALA A 195 -3.61 6.76 10.35
C ALA A 195 -3.63 7.44 11.73
N SER A 196 -4.71 8.19 12.01
CA SER A 196 -5.04 8.69 13.34
C SER A 196 -5.23 7.56 14.37
N ALA A 197 -5.10 7.90 15.66
CA ALA A 197 -5.31 6.94 16.74
C ALA A 197 -6.70 6.27 16.69
N GLU A 198 -7.73 7.04 16.36
CA GLU A 198 -9.10 6.55 16.18
C GLU A 198 -9.18 5.51 15.05
N LEU A 199 -8.64 5.84 13.87
CA LEU A 199 -8.63 4.94 12.72
C LEU A 199 -7.77 3.69 12.98
N GLN A 200 -6.65 3.80 13.69
CA GLN A 200 -5.86 2.65 14.13
C GLN A 200 -6.66 1.71 15.04
N LEU A 201 -7.40 2.26 16.01
CA LEU A 201 -8.26 1.46 16.88
C LEU A 201 -9.35 0.73 16.09
N TRP A 202 -9.96 1.40 15.11
CA TRP A 202 -10.91 0.76 14.22
C TRP A 202 -10.28 -0.35 13.37
N VAL A 203 -9.11 -0.11 12.75
CA VAL A 203 -8.38 -1.13 11.99
C VAL A 203 -8.08 -2.37 12.86
N ARG A 204 -7.73 -2.20 14.14
CA ARG A 204 -7.51 -3.36 15.03
C ARG A 204 -8.77 -4.22 15.21
N ARG A 205 -9.96 -3.60 15.26
CA ARG A 205 -11.25 -4.33 15.29
C ARG A 205 -11.50 -5.06 13.97
N VAL A 206 -11.19 -4.44 12.83
CA VAL A 206 -11.23 -5.10 11.51
C VAL A 206 -10.34 -6.35 11.50
N LEU A 207 -9.09 -6.22 11.98
CA LEU A 207 -8.12 -7.31 12.01
C LEU A 207 -8.57 -8.48 12.91
N ASP A 208 -9.25 -8.20 14.03
CA ASP A 208 -9.85 -9.24 14.87
C ASP A 208 -10.89 -10.08 14.11
N ARG A 209 -11.62 -9.48 13.18
CA ARG A 209 -12.56 -10.20 12.31
C ARG A 209 -11.83 -11.09 11.30
N PHE A 210 -10.68 -10.64 10.79
CA PHE A 210 -9.84 -11.41 9.85
C PHE A 210 -9.01 -12.53 10.49
N LYS A 211 -8.71 -12.42 11.79
CA LYS A 211 -7.88 -13.38 12.53
C LYS A 211 -8.38 -14.84 12.44
N LYS A 212 -9.70 -15.03 12.25
CA LYS A 212 -10.28 -16.38 12.08
C LYS A 212 -9.88 -17.06 10.77
N THR A 213 -9.44 -16.29 9.77
CA THR A 213 -9.19 -16.76 8.40
C THR A 213 -7.75 -16.55 7.93
N TYR A 214 -6.98 -15.63 8.53
CA TYR A 214 -5.62 -15.34 8.05
C TYR A 214 -4.62 -14.89 9.14
N ALA A 215 -3.57 -15.68 9.37
CA ALA A 215 -2.58 -15.42 10.43
C ALA A 215 -1.79 -14.10 10.25
N ALA A 216 -1.54 -13.67 9.00
CA ALA A 216 -0.81 -12.42 8.75
C ALA A 216 -1.63 -11.15 9.07
N THR A 217 -2.93 -11.31 9.38
CA THR A 217 -3.77 -10.22 9.90
C THR A 217 -3.85 -10.20 11.43
N ASP A 218 -3.03 -10.97 12.13
CA ASP A 218 -3.02 -10.92 13.59
C ASP A 218 -2.59 -9.53 14.07
N LYS A 219 -3.49 -8.84 14.79
CA LYS A 219 -3.25 -7.51 15.36
C LYS A 219 -2.05 -7.46 16.31
N SER A 220 -1.59 -8.61 16.81
CA SER A 220 -0.36 -8.72 17.61
C SER A 220 0.89 -8.29 16.84
N THR A 221 0.85 -8.37 15.51
CA THR A 221 1.94 -7.97 14.61
C THR A 221 1.96 -6.48 14.30
N TYR A 222 0.91 -5.74 14.68
CA TYR A 222 0.76 -4.30 14.47
C TYR A 222 1.28 -3.53 15.70
N PRO A 223 1.94 -2.37 15.52
CA PRO A 223 2.34 -1.50 16.63
C PRO A 223 1.15 -1.14 17.53
N ALA A 224 1.42 -0.78 18.79
CA ALA A 224 0.38 -0.24 19.66
C ALA A 224 -0.25 1.01 19.00
N PRO A 225 -1.57 1.25 19.18
CA PRO A 225 -2.19 2.48 18.73
C PRO A 225 -1.45 3.70 19.26
N ARG A 226 -1.41 4.75 18.45
CA ARG A 226 -0.91 6.05 18.83
C ARG A 226 -1.68 6.60 20.03
N THR A 227 -0.97 7.30 20.89
CA THR A 227 -1.54 8.03 22.04
C THR A 227 -1.63 9.52 21.79
N ASP A 228 -1.16 9.98 20.63
CA ASP A 228 -1.16 11.36 20.18
C ASP A 228 -2.16 11.58 19.02
N ASP A 229 -2.67 12.81 18.90
CA ASP A 229 -3.58 13.20 17.82
C ASP A 229 -2.86 13.45 16.47
N GLY A 230 -1.58 13.09 16.37
CA GLY A 230 -0.71 13.43 15.24
C GLY A 230 -0.89 12.60 13.96
N GLY A 231 -1.89 11.72 13.91
CA GLY A 231 -2.21 10.95 12.71
C GLY A 231 -3.29 11.61 11.85
N TYR A 232 -3.39 11.20 10.58
CA TYR A 232 -4.31 11.84 9.64
C TYR A 232 -5.68 11.16 9.70
N SER A 233 -6.73 11.99 9.75
CA SER A 233 -8.14 11.57 9.73
C SER A 233 -8.68 11.49 8.31
#